data_AF-W2P3K1-F1
#
_entry.id   AF-W2P3K1-F1
#
_cell.length_a   1.000
_cell.length_b   1.000
_cell.length_c   1.000
_cell.angle_alpha   90.00
_cell.angle_beta   90.00
_cell.angle_gamma   90.00
#
_symmetry.space_group_name_H-M   'P 1'
#
loop_
_entity.id
_entity.type
_entity.pdbx_description
1 polymer ?
#
loop_
_entity_poly.entity_id
_entity_poly.type
_entity_poly.pdbx_seq_one_letter_code
_entity_poly.pdbx_strand_id
1 'polypeptide(L)'
;MAEANMKLRCGVYGEGSVFSVEITLDAKVSALQEKIAGILSTEQHTVPPRLLTLYLARKKGETTWMKHDHTVIDFLRSGTSTEYEEMRSSSRLKKKELLGSSFTPGDEEIQVLVALPPDQAAVTMVDRGWTAKWVNEFRKNQLAPHQLPRLGELADFIDNELPGKITLHQEIYDTWITKMTSQSPELMAKLFKIDNLKQCVNFLFRIGSRIVYATDPGDTKKSFILFWDDLIRNVLNFVLHDIGKSVRNSSRSASTGSNRPDYLFIVDSVCVFCGEEKAPGEQLETPRRELVEKLVWSYGDAPYLFGYAAVGYEARLYVITRVHDDVDAMELGVFDLKHLEGRFRLLLAILNVARLLRSLAKALFQRAKDHIEAVYKVLEEHAIPNVDRLDHADQNAIIKSRDADNSWFLIDFMNASRSPQASPSGNHLSQAEHAPEIFSDGNHTTAVDVWSVGRLIQTCGDVVYGSWYDTGRERTQFLELLMHNDPSKRPTAVAALDRLRQLDQEYLKRQNRNGRKKKQRRN
;
A
#
# COMPACT_ATOMS: atom_id res chain seq x y z
N MET A 1 66.24 6.81 -23.89
CA MET A 1 65.22 7.83 -24.20
C MET A 1 64.05 7.57 -23.28
N ALA A 2 63.66 8.54 -22.45
CA ALA A 2 62.46 8.40 -21.62
C ALA A 2 61.24 8.32 -22.54
N GLU A 3 60.43 7.27 -22.43
CA GLU A 3 59.16 7.19 -23.14
C GLU A 3 58.25 8.30 -22.63
N ALA A 4 57.85 9.23 -23.51
CA ALA A 4 56.96 10.31 -23.13
C ALA A 4 55.58 9.76 -22.74
N ASN A 5 55.17 9.99 -21.49
CA ASN A 5 53.81 9.74 -21.04
C ASN A 5 52.87 10.79 -21.63
N MET A 6 51.69 10.37 -22.07
CA MET A 6 50.59 11.24 -22.46
C MET A 6 49.41 11.04 -21.51
N LYS A 7 48.54 12.05 -21.43
CA LYS A 7 47.35 12.03 -20.60
C LYS A 7 46.11 11.88 -21.48
N LEU A 8 45.47 10.71 -21.42
CA LEU A 8 44.22 10.44 -22.14
C LEU A 8 43.02 10.72 -21.24
N ARG A 9 42.01 11.40 -21.76
CA ARG A 9 40.71 11.59 -21.10
C ARG A 9 39.77 10.45 -21.48
N CYS A 10 39.19 9.82 -20.46
CA CYS A 10 38.33 8.65 -20.57
C CYS A 10 36.93 8.99 -20.04
N GLY A 11 35.89 8.74 -20.83
CA GLY A 11 34.49 8.87 -20.42
C GLY A 11 33.85 7.51 -20.19
N VAL A 12 33.18 7.32 -19.05
CA VAL A 12 32.60 6.03 -18.66
C VAL A 12 31.10 5.99 -18.96
N TYR A 13 30.70 5.02 -19.78
CA TYR A 13 29.29 4.75 -20.05
C TYR A 13 28.55 4.30 -18.77
N GLY A 14 27.29 4.73 -18.63
CA GLY A 14 26.44 4.42 -17.49
C GLY A 14 26.65 5.38 -16.31
N GLU A 15 27.89 5.52 -15.82
CA GLU A 15 28.22 6.42 -14.70
C GLU A 15 28.12 7.90 -15.10
N GLY A 16 28.57 8.23 -16.32
CA GLY A 16 28.67 9.61 -16.78
C GLY A 16 29.86 10.36 -16.17
N SER A 17 30.89 9.63 -15.73
CA SER A 17 32.13 10.17 -15.20
C SER A 17 33.16 10.36 -16.31
N VAL A 18 34.03 11.35 -16.14
CA VAL A 18 35.18 11.61 -17.03
C VAL A 18 36.41 11.81 -16.17
N PHE A 19 37.48 11.08 -16.45
CA PHE A 19 38.75 11.19 -15.76
C PHE A 19 39.92 11.07 -16.72
N SER A 20 41.14 11.30 -16.22
CA SER A 20 42.35 11.22 -17.02
C SER A 20 43.24 10.06 -16.60
N VAL A 21 43.90 9.43 -17.58
CA VAL A 21 44.84 8.33 -17.39
C VAL A 21 46.17 8.68 -18.06
N GLU A 22 47.26 8.58 -17.31
CA GLU A 22 48.60 8.72 -17.88
C GLU A 22 49.07 7.38 -18.45
N ILE A 23 49.54 7.36 -19.70
CA ILE A 23 50.03 6.14 -20.36
C ILE A 23 51.06 6.48 -21.44
N THR A 24 51.95 5.55 -21.77
CA THR A 24 52.89 5.71 -22.91
C THR A 24 52.17 5.40 -24.23
N LEU A 25 52.50 6.14 -25.29
CA LEU A 25 51.91 5.92 -26.62
C LEU A 25 52.27 4.54 -27.21
N ASP A 26 53.40 3.94 -26.80
CA ASP A 26 53.77 2.59 -27.22
C ASP A 26 53.03 1.48 -26.48
N ALA A 27 52.30 1.79 -25.40
CA ALA A 27 51.60 0.79 -24.59
C ALA A 27 50.52 0.05 -25.41
N LYS A 28 50.22 -1.17 -24.96
CA LYS A 28 49.06 -1.94 -25.46
C LYS A 28 47.77 -1.40 -24.85
N VAL A 29 46.67 -1.59 -25.57
CA VAL A 29 45.32 -1.32 -25.06
C VAL A 29 45.05 -2.09 -23.76
N SER A 30 45.59 -3.30 -23.61
CA SER A 30 45.51 -4.05 -22.34
C SER A 30 46.12 -3.32 -21.14
N ALA A 31 47.24 -2.61 -21.33
CA ALA A 31 47.83 -1.81 -20.26
C ALA A 31 46.98 -0.56 -19.93
N LEU A 32 46.25 -0.03 -20.92
CA LEU A 32 45.27 1.02 -20.69
C LEU A 32 44.06 0.51 -19.89
N GLN A 33 43.55 -0.69 -20.24
CA GLN A 33 42.49 -1.36 -19.49
C GLN A 33 42.90 -1.57 -18.02
N GLU A 34 44.15 -1.99 -17.76
CA GLU A 34 44.67 -2.17 -16.39
C GLU A 34 44.65 -0.88 -15.59
N LYS A 35 45.13 0.23 -16.16
CA LYS A 35 45.12 1.53 -15.48
C LYS A 35 43.71 2.05 -15.21
N ILE A 36 42.82 1.93 -16.20
CA ILE A 36 41.41 2.34 -16.07
C ILE A 36 40.71 1.52 -14.98
N ALA A 37 40.87 0.19 -15.00
CA ALA A 37 40.31 -0.70 -14.00
C ALA A 37 40.81 -0.39 -12.59
N GLY A 38 42.10 -0.06 -12.43
CA GLY A 38 42.65 0.35 -11.14
C GLY A 38 42.00 1.62 -10.59
N ILE A 39 41.68 2.59 -11.45
CA ILE A 39 41.00 3.84 -11.07
C ILE A 39 39.52 3.59 -10.73
N LEU A 40 38.85 2.71 -11.49
CA LEU A 40 37.44 2.39 -11.28
C LEU A 40 37.18 1.44 -10.11
N SER A 41 38.22 0.76 -9.63
CA SER A 41 38.12 -0.14 -8.49
C SER A 41 38.07 0.64 -7.18
N THR A 42 37.31 0.13 -6.21
CA THR A 42 37.22 0.63 -4.83
C THR A 42 37.58 -0.48 -3.85
N GLU A 43 37.74 -0.16 -2.56
CA GLU A 43 37.98 -1.18 -1.51
C GLU A 43 36.90 -2.27 -1.46
N GLN A 44 35.68 -1.95 -1.90
CA GLN A 44 34.51 -2.82 -1.83
C GLN A 44 34.20 -3.51 -3.16
N HIS A 45 34.77 -3.03 -4.27
CA HIS A 45 34.46 -3.53 -5.61
C HIS A 45 35.67 -3.43 -6.55
N THR A 46 36.13 -4.58 -7.02
CA THR A 46 37.25 -4.68 -7.97
C THR A 46 36.73 -4.88 -9.39
N VAL A 47 37.18 -4.03 -10.31
CA VAL A 47 36.86 -4.11 -11.75
C VAL A 47 37.97 -4.89 -12.45
N PRO A 48 37.72 -6.09 -13.02
CA PRO A 48 38.74 -6.83 -13.74
C PRO A 48 39.08 -6.14 -15.08
N PRO A 49 40.36 -5.81 -15.36
CA PRO A 49 40.76 -5.10 -16.57
C PRO A 49 40.31 -5.77 -17.88
N ARG A 50 40.37 -7.11 -17.91
CA ARG A 50 40.01 -7.92 -19.08
C ARG A 50 38.54 -7.80 -19.51
N LEU A 51 37.69 -7.28 -18.63
CA LEU A 51 36.26 -7.15 -18.85
C LEU A 51 35.87 -5.76 -19.37
N LEU A 52 36.76 -4.78 -19.30
CA LEU A 52 36.52 -3.45 -19.87
C LEU A 52 36.53 -3.51 -21.40
N THR A 53 35.51 -2.94 -22.04
CA THR A 53 35.53 -2.71 -23.50
C THR A 53 35.81 -1.24 -23.76
N LEU A 54 36.87 -0.94 -24.51
CA LEU A 54 37.29 0.43 -24.81
C LEU A 54 36.95 0.80 -26.24
N TYR A 55 36.49 2.02 -26.47
CA TYR A 55 36.22 2.56 -27.79
C TYR A 55 36.96 3.88 -28.01
N LEU A 56 37.32 4.18 -29.26
CA LEU A 56 37.78 5.52 -29.64
C LEU A 56 36.61 6.50 -29.56
N ALA A 57 36.80 7.63 -28.89
CA ALA A 57 35.78 8.68 -28.76
C ALA A 57 35.68 9.58 -30.02
N ARG A 58 35.78 8.97 -31.19
CA ARG A 58 35.51 9.56 -32.52
C ARG A 58 34.71 8.54 -33.33
N LYS A 59 33.77 8.98 -34.14
CA LYS A 59 32.93 8.06 -34.93
C LYS A 59 33.77 7.35 -36.00
N LYS A 60 33.34 6.15 -36.39
CA LYS A 60 34.02 5.36 -37.43
C LYS A 60 34.20 6.18 -38.72
N GLY A 61 35.45 6.38 -39.14
CA GLY A 61 35.81 7.16 -40.33
C GLY A 61 35.99 8.66 -40.10
N GLU A 62 35.73 9.16 -38.89
CA GLU A 62 35.95 10.56 -38.54
C GLU A 62 37.30 10.78 -37.82
N THR A 63 37.80 12.01 -37.89
CA THR A 63 39.04 12.45 -37.23
C THR A 63 38.78 13.35 -36.01
N THR A 64 37.52 13.72 -35.76
CA THR A 64 37.16 14.67 -34.71
C THR A 64 36.85 13.92 -33.41
N TRP A 65 37.49 14.34 -32.30
CA TRP A 65 37.25 13.78 -30.98
C TRP A 65 36.01 14.38 -30.31
N MET A 66 35.41 13.62 -29.41
CA MET A 66 34.31 14.09 -28.58
C MET A 66 34.78 15.20 -27.64
N LYS A 67 34.08 16.33 -27.63
CA LYS A 67 34.35 17.43 -26.70
C LYS A 67 33.78 17.15 -25.32
N HIS A 68 34.51 17.48 -24.28
CA HIS A 68 34.06 17.41 -22.89
C HIS A 68 33.18 18.64 -22.54
N ASP A 69 31.98 18.71 -23.11
CA ASP A 69 30.99 19.73 -22.79
C ASP A 69 29.88 19.21 -21.85
N HIS A 70 28.95 20.10 -21.48
CA HIS A 70 27.85 19.79 -20.56
C HIS A 70 26.88 18.72 -21.08
N THR A 71 26.89 18.42 -22.38
CA THR A 71 26.00 17.41 -22.99
C THR A 71 26.57 15.99 -22.92
N VAL A 72 27.89 15.86 -22.73
CA VAL A 72 28.56 14.56 -22.69
C VAL A 72 28.15 13.69 -21.51
N ILE A 73 27.85 14.28 -20.35
CA ILE A 73 27.44 13.50 -19.18
C ILE A 73 26.13 12.75 -19.47
N ASP A 74 25.18 13.43 -20.10
CA ASP A 74 23.89 12.82 -20.48
C ASP A 74 24.07 11.78 -21.59
N PHE A 75 24.96 12.04 -22.56
CA PHE A 75 25.35 11.06 -23.58
C PHE A 75 25.93 9.78 -22.95
N LEU A 76 26.91 9.91 -22.05
CA LEU A 76 27.53 8.77 -21.37
C LEU A 76 26.52 7.95 -20.55
N ARG A 77 25.51 8.60 -19.97
CA ARG A 77 24.42 7.93 -19.23
C ARG A 77 23.39 7.23 -20.12
N SER A 78 23.35 7.54 -21.42
CA SER A 78 22.36 7.00 -22.37
C SER A 78 22.65 5.56 -22.82
N GLY A 79 23.83 5.02 -22.50
CA GLY A 79 24.24 3.65 -22.84
C GLY A 79 25.29 3.60 -23.94
N THR A 80 25.75 2.40 -24.31
CA THR A 80 26.79 2.19 -25.32
C THR A 80 26.25 2.43 -26.74
N SER A 81 27.03 3.11 -27.59
CA SER A 81 26.72 3.35 -29.01
C SER A 81 27.60 2.51 -29.93
N THR A 82 27.02 1.95 -31.00
CA THR A 82 27.72 1.16 -32.02
C THR A 82 28.51 2.00 -33.03
N GLU A 83 28.39 3.33 -32.97
CA GLU A 83 29.03 4.28 -33.89
C GLU A 83 30.53 4.44 -33.65
N TYR A 84 31.02 4.04 -32.47
CA TYR A 84 32.42 4.17 -32.07
C TYR A 84 33.21 2.89 -32.35
N GLU A 85 34.50 3.05 -32.65
CA GLU A 85 35.39 1.94 -32.99
C GLU A 85 35.98 1.28 -31.73
N GLU A 86 35.81 -0.03 -31.61
CA GLU A 86 36.34 -0.82 -30.48
C GLU A 86 37.86 -0.99 -30.56
N MET A 87 38.54 -0.74 -29.46
CA MET A 87 39.98 -0.87 -29.33
C MET A 87 40.34 -2.31 -28.94
N ARG A 88 40.98 -3.04 -29.85
CA ARG A 88 41.43 -4.42 -29.56
C ARG A 88 42.55 -4.41 -28.50
N SER A 89 42.38 -5.19 -27.43
CA SER A 89 43.31 -5.28 -26.28
C SER A 89 44.78 -5.55 -26.67
N SER A 90 45.01 -6.34 -27.73
CA SER A 90 46.35 -6.69 -28.22
C SER A 90 47.04 -5.59 -29.05
N SER A 91 46.31 -4.55 -29.46
CA SER A 91 46.84 -3.46 -30.28
C SER A 91 47.66 -2.48 -29.44
N ARG A 92 48.66 -1.85 -30.06
CA ARG A 92 49.39 -0.72 -29.47
C ARG A 92 48.68 0.59 -29.77
N LEU A 93 48.65 1.51 -28.82
CA LEU A 93 47.98 2.81 -28.96
C LEU A 93 48.53 3.63 -30.14
N LYS A 94 49.85 3.56 -30.40
CA LYS A 94 50.51 4.19 -31.56
C LYS A 94 50.09 3.68 -32.95
N LYS A 95 49.29 2.60 -33.02
CA LYS A 95 48.82 2.07 -34.31
C LYS A 95 48.04 3.16 -35.04
N LYS A 96 48.28 3.31 -36.35
CA LYS A 96 47.65 4.36 -37.20
C LYS A 96 46.12 4.37 -37.13
N GLU A 97 45.51 3.18 -37.00
CA GLU A 97 44.06 3.01 -36.87
C GLU A 97 43.52 3.52 -35.52
N LEU A 98 44.34 3.54 -34.46
CA LEU A 98 43.94 4.01 -33.13
C LEU A 98 44.26 5.50 -32.96
N LEU A 99 45.36 5.84 -32.29
CA LEU A 99 45.80 7.22 -32.06
C LEU A 99 46.83 7.68 -33.12
N GLY A 100 47.67 6.77 -33.60
CA GLY A 100 48.80 7.09 -34.47
C GLY A 100 50.07 7.52 -33.73
N SER A 101 51.21 7.50 -34.42
CA SER A 101 52.54 7.72 -33.82
C SER A 101 52.86 9.17 -33.48
N SER A 102 52.12 10.13 -34.05
CA SER A 102 52.27 11.57 -33.83
C SER A 102 51.12 12.16 -33.01
N PHE A 103 50.39 11.31 -32.28
CA PHE A 103 49.22 11.74 -31.53
C PHE A 103 49.61 12.67 -30.38
N THR A 104 48.86 13.77 -30.26
CA THR A 104 48.90 14.65 -29.09
C THR A 104 47.45 14.89 -28.65
N PRO A 105 47.11 14.67 -27.37
CA PRO A 105 45.75 14.88 -26.89
C PRO A 105 45.41 16.38 -26.87
N GLY A 106 44.26 16.75 -27.41
CA GLY A 106 43.74 18.12 -27.37
C GLY A 106 43.17 18.50 -25.99
N ASP A 107 43.13 19.80 -25.71
CA ASP A 107 42.47 20.32 -24.52
C ASP A 107 40.96 20.12 -24.61
N GLU A 108 40.37 19.64 -23.52
CA GLU A 108 38.91 19.39 -23.39
C GLU A 108 38.35 18.33 -24.36
N GLU A 109 39.18 17.44 -24.90
CA GLU A 109 38.72 16.31 -25.70
C GLU A 109 38.72 15.02 -24.88
N ILE A 110 37.73 14.16 -25.14
CA ILE A 110 37.69 12.78 -24.68
C ILE A 110 38.23 11.90 -25.80
N GLN A 111 39.19 11.04 -25.49
CA GLN A 111 39.82 10.15 -26.48
C GLN A 111 39.29 8.72 -26.38
N VAL A 112 38.87 8.30 -25.19
CA VAL A 112 38.49 6.91 -24.90
C VAL A 112 37.11 6.86 -24.24
N LEU A 113 36.24 6.01 -24.75
CA LEU A 113 34.99 5.66 -24.09
C LEU A 113 35.14 4.28 -23.44
N VAL A 114 34.73 4.17 -22.19
CA VAL A 114 34.87 2.97 -21.37
C VAL A 114 33.49 2.37 -21.17
N ALA A 115 33.28 1.16 -21.68
CA ALA A 115 32.12 0.36 -21.38
C ALA A 115 32.47 -0.73 -20.36
N LEU A 116 31.70 -0.76 -19.28
CA LEU A 116 31.71 -1.87 -18.33
C LEU A 116 30.90 -3.04 -18.89
N PRO A 117 31.21 -4.30 -18.53
CA PRO A 117 30.40 -5.47 -18.86
C PRO A 117 28.93 -5.22 -18.52
N PRO A 118 27.97 -5.85 -19.23
CA PRO A 118 26.57 -5.81 -18.83
C PRO A 118 26.34 -6.19 -17.35
N ASP A 119 27.20 -7.08 -16.82
CA ASP A 119 27.17 -7.58 -15.44
C ASP A 119 27.94 -6.69 -14.43
N GLN A 120 28.64 -5.65 -14.92
CA GLN A 120 29.44 -4.71 -14.12
C GLN A 120 29.20 -3.23 -14.43
N ALA A 121 28.39 -2.90 -15.43
CA ALA A 121 27.57 -1.70 -15.39
C ALA A 121 26.71 -1.91 -14.14
N ALA A 122 27.23 -1.44 -13.00
CA ALA A 122 26.63 -1.63 -11.69
C ALA A 122 25.13 -1.62 -11.88
N VAL A 123 24.44 -2.70 -11.47
CA VAL A 123 22.97 -2.71 -11.37
C VAL A 123 22.66 -1.36 -10.80
N THR A 124 22.24 -0.42 -11.64
CA THR A 124 22.22 0.96 -11.22
C THR A 124 20.93 0.98 -10.48
N MET A 125 21.01 0.62 -9.20
CA MET A 125 19.90 0.46 -8.28
C MET A 125 19.43 1.85 -7.88
N VAL A 126 19.19 2.68 -8.89
CA VAL A 126 18.61 4.00 -8.80
C VAL A 126 17.20 3.84 -9.34
N ASP A 127 16.22 3.97 -8.45
CA ASP A 127 14.82 3.96 -8.85
C ASP A 127 14.55 5.21 -9.70
N ARG A 128 14.44 5.02 -11.02
CA ARG A 128 14.09 6.09 -11.98
C ARG A 128 12.59 6.41 -11.98
N GLY A 129 11.92 6.24 -10.84
CA GLY A 129 10.48 6.44 -10.66
C GLY A 129 9.60 5.29 -11.14
N TRP A 130 10.19 4.15 -11.53
CA TRP A 130 9.45 3.00 -12.03
C TRP A 130 8.65 2.32 -10.93
N THR A 131 9.17 2.26 -9.71
CA THR A 131 8.39 1.78 -8.56
C THR A 131 7.16 2.67 -8.32
N ALA A 132 7.34 3.99 -8.32
CA ALA A 132 6.22 4.91 -8.14
C ALA A 132 5.18 4.78 -9.26
N LYS A 133 5.62 4.57 -10.51
CA LYS A 133 4.75 4.29 -11.65
C LYS A 133 3.97 2.99 -11.45
N TRP A 134 4.64 1.91 -11.07
CA TRP A 134 3.99 0.63 -10.78
C TRP A 134 2.96 0.75 -9.65
N VAL A 135 3.30 1.39 -8.52
CA VAL A 135 2.36 1.61 -7.41
C VAL A 135 1.13 2.41 -7.86
N ASN A 136 1.33 3.45 -8.69
CA ASN A 136 0.22 4.24 -9.22
C ASN A 136 -0.71 3.41 -10.13
N GLU A 137 -0.15 2.57 -11.01
CA GLU A 137 -0.95 1.67 -11.86
C GLU A 137 -1.65 0.58 -11.04
N PHE A 138 -0.95 0.00 -10.06
CA PHE A 138 -1.53 -0.95 -9.11
C PHE A 138 -2.77 -0.37 -8.41
N ARG A 139 -2.72 0.91 -7.98
CA ARG A 139 -3.86 1.60 -7.37
C ARG A 139 -5.00 1.91 -8.33
N LYS A 140 -4.72 2.09 -9.62
CA LYS A 140 -5.77 2.26 -10.64
C LYS A 140 -6.51 0.96 -10.90
N ASN A 141 -5.85 -0.18 -10.71
CA ASN A 141 -6.43 -1.52 -10.82
C ASN A 141 -7.20 -1.98 -9.57
N GLN A 142 -7.57 -1.05 -8.68
CA GLN A 142 -8.53 -1.30 -7.61
C GLN A 142 -9.93 -1.45 -8.21
N LEU A 143 -10.66 -2.48 -7.79
CA LEU A 143 -11.97 -2.81 -8.35
C LEU A 143 -13.02 -1.79 -7.91
N ALA A 144 -14.07 -1.54 -8.68
CA ALA A 144 -15.18 -0.75 -8.16
C ALA A 144 -15.97 -1.54 -7.09
N PRO A 145 -16.70 -0.90 -6.16
CA PRO A 145 -17.50 -1.60 -5.15
C PRO A 145 -18.43 -2.69 -5.69
N HIS A 146 -19.05 -2.48 -6.86
CA HIS A 146 -19.94 -3.46 -7.50
C HIS A 146 -19.19 -4.62 -8.19
N GLN A 147 -17.86 -4.56 -8.26
CA GLN A 147 -16.99 -5.60 -8.85
C GLN A 147 -16.26 -6.41 -7.77
N LEU A 148 -16.56 -6.20 -6.48
CA LEU A 148 -15.98 -7.01 -5.42
C LEU A 148 -16.32 -8.50 -5.64
N PRO A 149 -15.33 -9.42 -5.58
CA PRO A 149 -15.57 -10.84 -5.80
C PRO A 149 -16.57 -11.42 -4.79
N ARG A 150 -17.30 -12.45 -5.21
CA ARG A 150 -18.16 -13.22 -4.29
C ARG A 150 -17.30 -14.10 -3.39
N LEU A 151 -17.84 -14.54 -2.24
CA LEU A 151 -17.11 -15.37 -1.27
C LEU A 151 -16.45 -16.60 -1.90
N GLY A 152 -17.17 -17.31 -2.79
CA GLY A 152 -16.64 -18.49 -3.48
C GLY A 152 -15.56 -18.20 -4.53
N GLU A 153 -15.35 -16.93 -4.91
CA GLU A 153 -14.34 -16.52 -5.91
C GLU A 153 -13.07 -15.98 -5.23
N LEU A 154 -13.08 -15.74 -3.91
CA LEU A 154 -11.99 -15.05 -3.22
C LEU A 154 -10.71 -15.87 -3.14
N ALA A 155 -10.79 -17.19 -2.95
CA ALA A 155 -9.63 -18.07 -2.91
C ALA A 155 -8.86 -18.04 -4.25
N ASP A 156 -9.58 -18.18 -5.36
CA ASP A 156 -9.00 -18.06 -6.71
C ASP A 156 -8.49 -16.64 -6.97
N PHE A 157 -9.22 -15.63 -6.49
CA PHE A 157 -8.84 -14.23 -6.68
C PHE A 157 -7.48 -13.90 -6.05
N ILE A 158 -7.20 -14.39 -4.85
CA ILE A 158 -5.92 -14.10 -4.18
C ILE A 158 -4.74 -14.81 -4.85
N ASP A 159 -4.98 -15.92 -5.56
CA ASP A 159 -3.95 -16.67 -6.31
C ASP A 159 -3.78 -16.19 -7.76
N ASN A 160 -4.64 -15.30 -8.26
CA ASN A 160 -4.51 -14.75 -9.61
C ASN A 160 -3.24 -13.93 -9.81
N GLU A 161 -2.73 -13.89 -11.04
CA GLU A 161 -1.60 -13.01 -11.38
C GLU A 161 -1.91 -11.52 -11.17
N LEU A 162 -0.87 -10.74 -10.87
CA LEU A 162 -1.02 -9.29 -10.74
C LEU A 162 -1.33 -8.66 -12.10
N PRO A 163 -2.37 -7.81 -12.22
CA PRO A 163 -2.67 -7.10 -13.47
C PRO A 163 -1.50 -6.24 -13.97
N GLY A 164 -0.72 -5.70 -13.04
CA GLY A 164 0.53 -5.00 -13.31
C GLY A 164 1.67 -5.68 -12.56
N LYS A 165 2.55 -6.37 -13.29
CA LYS A 165 3.68 -7.11 -12.73
C LYS A 165 4.79 -6.15 -12.26
N ILE A 166 5.46 -6.51 -11.19
CA ILE A 166 6.61 -5.78 -10.64
C ILE A 166 7.82 -6.06 -11.53
N THR A 167 8.47 -5.02 -12.03
CA THR A 167 9.60 -5.17 -12.93
C THR A 167 10.92 -5.42 -12.18
N LEU A 168 11.65 -6.45 -12.57
CA LEU A 168 12.94 -6.84 -11.99
C LEU A 168 14.03 -6.97 -13.06
N HIS A 169 15.30 -6.85 -12.65
CA HIS A 169 16.43 -7.27 -13.46
C HIS A 169 16.46 -8.80 -13.60
N GLN A 170 16.95 -9.30 -14.74
CA GLN A 170 17.13 -10.73 -15.01
C GLN A 170 17.93 -11.44 -13.90
N GLU A 171 19.09 -10.90 -13.53
CA GLU A 171 19.93 -11.51 -12.49
C GLU A 171 19.24 -11.61 -11.13
N ILE A 172 18.44 -10.61 -10.76
CA ILE A 172 17.70 -10.61 -9.49
C ILE A 172 16.61 -11.69 -9.55
N TYR A 173 15.89 -11.76 -10.67
CA TYR A 173 14.87 -12.77 -10.90
C TYR A 173 15.47 -14.20 -10.79
N ASP A 174 16.58 -14.46 -11.47
CA ASP A 174 17.28 -15.75 -11.46
C ASP A 174 17.82 -16.08 -10.07
N THR A 175 18.39 -15.09 -9.37
CA THR A 175 18.86 -15.24 -7.99
C THR A 175 17.72 -15.59 -7.04
N TRP A 176 16.53 -15.02 -7.23
CA TRP A 176 15.38 -15.30 -6.37
C TRP A 176 14.77 -16.67 -6.64
N ILE A 177 14.68 -17.08 -7.91
CA ILE A 177 14.23 -18.43 -8.28
C ILE A 177 15.15 -19.49 -7.68
N THR A 178 16.47 -19.33 -7.82
CA THR A 178 17.45 -20.32 -7.33
C THR A 178 17.48 -20.46 -5.81
N LYS A 179 16.94 -19.48 -5.08
CA LYS A 179 16.79 -19.53 -3.62
C LYS A 179 15.55 -20.27 -3.13
N MET A 180 14.58 -20.57 -4.00
CA MET A 180 13.41 -21.35 -3.61
C MET A 180 13.81 -22.80 -3.36
N THR A 181 13.18 -23.44 -2.37
CA THR A 181 13.39 -24.88 -2.14
C THR A 181 12.84 -25.67 -3.33
N SER A 182 11.64 -25.27 -3.78
CA SER A 182 11.03 -25.75 -5.02
C SER A 182 10.88 -24.58 -5.98
N GLN A 183 11.72 -24.54 -7.02
CA GLN A 183 11.65 -23.50 -8.04
C GLN A 183 10.27 -23.48 -8.69
N SER A 184 9.61 -22.31 -8.70
CA SER A 184 8.33 -22.11 -9.38
C SER A 184 8.39 -20.87 -10.26
N PRO A 185 8.78 -21.02 -11.54
CA PRO A 185 8.71 -19.96 -12.53
C PRO A 185 7.29 -19.42 -12.70
N GLU A 186 6.26 -20.25 -12.52
CA GLU A 186 4.86 -19.87 -12.65
C GLU A 186 4.46 -18.86 -11.56
N LEU A 187 4.81 -19.13 -10.30
CA LEU A 187 4.58 -18.20 -9.19
C LEU A 187 5.30 -16.87 -9.44
N MET A 188 6.55 -16.93 -9.90
CA MET A 188 7.32 -15.74 -10.21
C MET A 188 6.69 -14.95 -11.36
N ALA A 189 6.18 -15.62 -12.38
CA ALA A 189 5.49 -15.00 -13.50
C ALA A 189 4.16 -14.33 -13.08
N LYS A 190 3.50 -14.80 -12.01
CA LYS A 190 2.31 -14.12 -11.45
C LYS A 190 2.62 -12.77 -10.83
N LEU A 191 3.82 -12.59 -10.26
CA LEU A 191 4.24 -11.40 -9.51
C LEU A 191 5.10 -10.44 -10.34
N PHE A 192 6.03 -10.98 -11.12
CA PHE A 192 7.16 -10.26 -11.66
C PHE A 192 7.22 -10.30 -13.18
N LYS A 193 7.84 -9.27 -13.76
CA LYS A 193 8.20 -9.19 -15.17
C LYS A 193 9.66 -8.79 -15.28
N ILE A 194 10.40 -9.41 -16.18
CA ILE A 194 11.79 -9.05 -16.41
C ILE A 194 11.86 -7.81 -17.30
N ASP A 195 12.53 -6.77 -16.81
CA ASP A 195 12.84 -5.54 -17.55
C ASP A 195 14.08 -4.87 -16.92
N ASN A 196 15.23 -5.06 -17.56
CA ASN A 196 16.52 -4.59 -17.04
C ASN A 196 16.64 -3.06 -17.02
N LEU A 197 15.78 -2.33 -17.73
CA LEU A 197 15.84 -0.87 -17.83
C LEU A 197 14.80 -0.18 -16.92
N LYS A 198 13.69 -0.86 -16.61
CA LYS A 198 12.56 -0.29 -15.88
C LYS A 198 12.34 -0.92 -14.51
N GLN A 199 13.40 -1.22 -13.81
CA GLN A 199 13.37 -1.97 -12.56
C GLN A 199 12.64 -1.23 -11.43
N CYS A 200 11.81 -1.94 -10.67
CA CYS A 200 11.19 -1.44 -9.46
C CYS A 200 12.15 -1.50 -8.27
N VAL A 201 13.24 -0.72 -8.33
CA VAL A 201 14.34 -0.79 -7.35
C VAL A 201 13.90 -0.43 -5.93
N ASN A 202 13.01 0.54 -5.75
CA ASN A 202 12.57 0.92 -4.40
C ASN A 202 11.66 -0.16 -3.78
N PHE A 203 10.88 -0.88 -4.60
CA PHE A 203 10.20 -2.10 -4.14
C PHE A 203 11.22 -3.16 -3.70
N LEU A 204 12.24 -3.40 -4.51
CA LEU A 204 13.29 -4.37 -4.21
C LEU A 204 13.97 -4.07 -2.86
N PHE A 205 14.35 -2.83 -2.60
CA PHE A 205 15.00 -2.47 -1.33
C PHE A 205 14.07 -2.48 -0.13
N ARG A 206 12.83 -2.00 -0.30
CA ARG A 206 11.92 -1.81 0.84
C ARG A 206 11.10 -3.03 1.18
N ILE A 207 10.85 -3.92 0.21
CA ILE A 207 9.96 -5.07 0.32
C ILE A 207 10.65 -6.35 -0.13
N GLY A 208 11.18 -6.38 -1.36
CA GLY A 208 11.76 -7.59 -1.96
C GLY A 208 12.88 -8.22 -1.12
N SER A 209 13.83 -7.40 -0.66
CA SER A 209 14.96 -7.83 0.17
C SER A 209 14.52 -8.49 1.47
N ARG A 210 13.49 -7.94 2.13
CA ARG A 210 12.93 -8.45 3.38
C ARG A 210 12.25 -9.80 3.19
N ILE A 211 11.57 -9.97 2.05
CA ILE A 211 10.91 -11.23 1.68
C ILE A 211 11.95 -12.31 1.37
N VAL A 212 12.98 -11.98 0.60
CA VAL A 212 13.97 -12.97 0.15
C VAL A 212 14.95 -13.37 1.24
N TYR A 213 15.47 -12.37 1.97
CA TYR A 213 16.55 -12.54 2.94
C TYR A 213 16.07 -12.41 4.38
N ALA A 214 14.83 -12.83 4.69
CA ALA A 214 14.34 -12.76 6.07
C ALA A 214 15.28 -13.55 7.00
N THR A 215 15.64 -12.91 8.10
CA THR A 215 16.43 -13.51 9.19
C THR A 215 15.56 -14.46 10.00
N ASP A 216 16.16 -15.50 10.55
CA ASP A 216 15.49 -16.37 11.52
C ASP A 216 15.00 -15.52 12.72
N PRO A 217 13.68 -15.45 12.95
CA PRO A 217 13.11 -14.68 14.04
C PRO A 217 13.23 -15.38 15.40
N GLY A 218 13.74 -16.60 15.54
CA GLY A 218 13.89 -17.27 16.83
C GLY A 218 12.66 -18.09 17.24
N ASP A 219 12.27 -18.06 18.52
CA ASP A 219 11.27 -19.00 19.09
C ASP A 219 10.15 -18.34 19.91
N THR A 220 10.09 -17.00 19.99
CA THR A 220 9.05 -16.29 20.75
C THR A 220 8.09 -15.52 19.85
N LYS A 221 6.85 -15.29 20.30
CA LYS A 221 5.91 -14.39 19.60
C LYS A 221 6.56 -13.03 19.29
N LYS A 222 7.24 -12.43 20.28
CA LYS A 222 7.82 -11.09 20.17
C LYS A 222 8.88 -11.00 19.08
N SER A 223 9.66 -12.06 18.91
CA SER A 223 10.75 -12.08 17.93
C SER A 223 10.25 -12.33 16.50
N PHE A 224 9.09 -12.99 16.35
CA PHE A 224 8.39 -13.12 15.05
C PHE A 224 7.61 -11.86 14.62
N ILE A 225 7.36 -10.89 15.50
CA ILE A 225 6.60 -9.67 15.13
C ILE A 225 7.19 -8.96 13.91
N LEU A 226 8.51 -8.78 13.88
CA LEU A 226 9.19 -8.11 12.77
C LEU A 226 9.08 -8.91 11.48
N PHE A 227 9.09 -10.24 11.58
CA PHE A 227 8.96 -11.14 10.44
C PHE A 227 7.56 -11.06 9.80
N TRP A 228 6.48 -11.11 10.59
CA TRP A 228 5.12 -10.91 10.07
C TRP A 228 4.92 -9.48 9.55
N ASP A 229 5.47 -8.47 10.24
CA ASP A 229 5.39 -7.08 9.80
C ASP A 229 6.10 -6.88 8.45
N ASP A 230 7.23 -7.55 8.19
CA ASP A 230 7.94 -7.48 6.91
C ASP A 230 7.13 -8.08 5.75
N LEU A 231 6.37 -9.15 6.01
CA LEU A 231 5.61 -9.87 4.99
C LEU A 231 4.20 -9.31 4.74
N ILE A 232 3.58 -8.69 5.74
CA ILE A 232 2.18 -8.22 5.67
C ILE A 232 2.11 -6.70 5.82
N ARG A 233 2.53 -6.17 6.98
CA ARG A 233 2.39 -4.75 7.31
C ARG A 233 3.14 -3.85 6.34
N ASN A 234 4.39 -4.17 6.05
CA ASN A 234 5.25 -3.36 5.20
C ASN A 234 4.76 -3.38 3.75
N VAL A 235 4.23 -4.51 3.28
CA VAL A 235 3.60 -4.63 1.96
C VAL A 235 2.36 -3.73 1.85
N LEU A 236 1.42 -3.85 2.80
CA LEU A 236 0.20 -3.03 2.84
C LEU A 236 0.52 -1.54 2.93
N ASN A 237 1.44 -1.15 3.83
CA ASN A 237 1.87 0.24 3.95
C ASN A 237 2.56 0.73 2.68
N PHE A 238 3.32 -0.10 1.97
CA PHE A 238 3.98 0.30 0.75
C PHE A 238 2.99 0.67 -0.36
N VAL A 239 2.04 -0.24 -0.64
CA VAL A 239 1.09 -0.07 -1.75
C VAL A 239 -0.09 0.82 -1.40
N LEU A 240 -0.45 1.01 -0.12
CA LEU A 240 -1.59 1.82 0.32
C LEU A 240 -1.23 3.01 1.24
N HIS A 241 0.04 3.45 1.29
CA HIS A 241 0.51 4.54 2.20
C HIS A 241 -0.30 5.85 2.18
N ASP A 242 -1.06 6.14 1.12
CA ASP A 242 -1.79 7.39 0.94
C ASP A 242 -3.22 7.35 1.49
N ILE A 243 -3.76 6.16 1.75
CA ILE A 243 -5.14 5.95 2.19
C ILE A 243 -5.26 5.02 3.41
N GLY A 244 -4.21 4.25 3.71
CA GLY A 244 -4.21 3.21 4.71
C GLY A 244 -3.21 3.44 5.83
N LYS A 245 -3.53 2.92 7.02
CA LYS A 245 -2.67 2.98 8.20
C LYS A 245 -2.70 1.65 8.94
N SER A 246 -1.51 1.12 9.24
CA SER A 246 -1.35 0.01 10.17
C SER A 246 -1.39 0.47 11.63
N VAL A 247 -2.02 -0.32 12.47
CA VAL A 247 -2.06 -0.16 13.92
C VAL A 247 -1.76 -1.51 14.57
N ARG A 248 -0.96 -1.51 15.64
CA ARG A 248 -0.62 -2.71 16.43
C ARG A 248 -1.16 -2.54 17.84
N ASN A 249 -1.63 -3.64 18.45
CA ASN A 249 -2.01 -3.71 19.87
C ASN A 249 -2.93 -2.57 20.34
N SER A 250 -3.88 -2.15 19.50
CA SER A 250 -4.79 -1.04 19.81
C SER A 250 -6.21 -1.42 19.46
N SER A 251 -7.15 -1.03 20.32
CA SER A 251 -8.59 -1.08 20.05
C SER A 251 -9.10 0.19 19.36
N ARG A 252 -8.26 1.23 19.17
CA ARG A 252 -8.69 2.48 18.53
C ARG A 252 -9.06 2.20 17.08
N SER A 253 -10.34 2.31 16.74
CA SER A 253 -10.93 2.09 15.40
C SER A 253 -11.25 0.62 15.02
N ALA A 254 -11.32 -0.29 16.00
CA ALA A 254 -11.70 -1.69 15.76
C ALA A 254 -12.96 -2.04 16.53
N SER A 255 -13.79 -2.92 15.96
CA SER A 255 -14.98 -3.49 16.61
C SER A 255 -14.67 -4.49 17.70
N THR A 256 -13.54 -4.33 18.34
CA THR A 256 -13.12 -5.24 19.36
C THR A 256 -13.50 -4.61 20.68
N GLY A 257 -14.13 -5.39 21.59
CA GLY A 257 -14.50 -4.91 22.92
C GLY A 257 -13.28 -4.50 23.75
N SER A 258 -13.14 -4.99 24.98
CA SER A 258 -11.94 -4.71 25.79
C SER A 258 -10.66 -5.39 25.26
N ASN A 259 -10.79 -6.37 24.35
CA ASN A 259 -9.68 -7.11 23.75
C ASN A 259 -9.13 -6.41 22.52
N ARG A 260 -7.80 -6.48 22.31
CA ARG A 260 -7.08 -5.74 21.26
C ARG A 260 -6.51 -6.73 20.24
N PRO A 261 -6.82 -6.60 18.93
CA PRO A 261 -6.13 -7.35 17.91
C PRO A 261 -4.64 -7.03 17.89
N ASP A 262 -3.83 -8.02 17.53
CA ASP A 262 -2.39 -7.83 17.39
C ASP A 262 -2.07 -6.86 16.25
N TYR A 263 -2.81 -6.98 15.14
CA TYR A 263 -2.65 -6.13 13.96
C TYR A 263 -3.99 -5.68 13.38
N LEU A 264 -4.02 -4.43 12.94
CA LEU A 264 -5.12 -3.82 12.22
C LEU A 264 -4.59 -3.02 11.04
N PHE A 265 -5.32 -3.05 9.93
CA PHE A 265 -5.12 -2.17 8.80
C PHE A 265 -6.41 -1.43 8.46
N ILE A 266 -6.30 -0.12 8.53
CA ILE A 266 -7.41 0.80 8.48
C ILE A 266 -7.30 1.60 7.17
N VAL A 267 -8.34 1.58 6.34
CA VAL A 267 -8.40 2.31 5.05
C VAL A 267 -9.59 3.24 5.05
N ASP A 268 -9.36 4.52 4.72
CA ASP A 268 -10.38 5.58 4.84
C ASP A 268 -11.07 5.50 6.22
N SER A 269 -10.27 5.08 7.20
CA SER A 269 -10.61 4.87 8.60
C SER A 269 -11.69 3.84 8.94
N VAL A 270 -11.91 2.90 8.04
CA VAL A 270 -12.62 1.64 8.32
C VAL A 270 -11.56 0.55 8.49
N CYS A 271 -11.67 -0.24 9.55
CA CYS A 271 -10.83 -1.43 9.70
C CYS A 271 -11.29 -2.49 8.69
N VAL A 272 -10.45 -2.81 7.70
CA VAL A 272 -10.79 -3.72 6.59
C VAL A 272 -9.94 -4.99 6.58
N PHE A 273 -8.91 -5.03 7.42
CA PHE A 273 -8.01 -6.17 7.54
C PHE A 273 -7.45 -6.25 8.97
N CYS A 274 -7.59 -7.39 9.63
CA CYS A 274 -7.12 -7.62 11.00
C CYS A 274 -6.21 -8.86 11.10
N GLY A 275 -5.49 -9.00 12.21
CA GLY A 275 -4.54 -10.09 12.41
C GLY A 275 -4.38 -10.50 13.87
N GLU A 276 -4.25 -11.81 14.07
CA GLU A 276 -3.93 -12.45 15.34
C GLU A 276 -2.68 -13.32 15.22
N GLU A 277 -1.77 -13.19 16.18
CA GLU A 277 -0.43 -13.77 16.14
C GLU A 277 -0.13 -14.51 17.44
N LYS A 278 0.40 -15.72 17.36
CA LYS A 278 0.78 -16.54 18.52
C LYS A 278 2.22 -17.01 18.48
N ALA A 279 2.72 -17.42 19.65
CA ALA A 279 4.09 -17.90 19.74
C ALA A 279 4.25 -19.21 18.95
N PRO A 280 5.45 -19.49 18.41
CA PRO A 280 5.76 -20.80 17.84
C PRO A 280 5.40 -21.93 18.80
N GLY A 281 4.80 -23.01 18.28
CA GLY A 281 4.39 -24.18 19.06
C GLY A 281 2.94 -24.11 19.58
N GLU A 282 2.26 -22.97 19.49
CA GLU A 282 0.81 -22.90 19.72
C GLU A 282 0.02 -23.52 18.56
N GLN A 283 -1.26 -23.86 18.80
CA GLN A 283 -2.15 -24.32 17.73
C GLN A 283 -2.70 -23.12 16.96
N LEU A 284 -2.70 -23.19 15.62
CA LEU A 284 -3.23 -22.12 14.76
C LEU A 284 -4.74 -21.86 14.97
N GLU A 285 -5.48 -22.84 15.48
CA GLU A 285 -6.89 -22.63 15.85
C GLU A 285 -7.05 -21.58 16.96
N THR A 286 -6.04 -21.39 17.82
CA THR A 286 -6.06 -20.37 18.87
C THR A 286 -6.15 -18.95 18.31
N PRO A 287 -5.22 -18.46 17.46
CA PRO A 287 -5.34 -17.14 16.85
C PRO A 287 -6.54 -17.03 15.91
N ARG A 288 -6.94 -18.11 15.21
CA ARG A 288 -8.16 -18.12 14.38
C ARG A 288 -9.41 -17.85 15.21
N ARG A 289 -9.57 -18.53 16.35
CA ARG A 289 -10.68 -18.33 17.27
C ARG A 289 -10.67 -16.92 17.85
N GLU A 290 -9.50 -16.43 18.27
CA GLU A 290 -9.36 -15.04 18.76
C GLU A 290 -9.73 -14.00 17.71
N LEU A 291 -9.47 -14.25 16.43
CA LEU A 291 -9.82 -13.37 15.32
C LEU A 291 -11.35 -13.17 15.22
N VAL A 292 -12.12 -14.21 15.55
CA VAL A 292 -13.58 -14.22 15.56
C VAL A 292 -14.13 -13.69 16.88
N GLU A 293 -13.72 -14.26 18.01
CA GLU A 293 -14.23 -13.92 19.35
C GLU A 293 -13.99 -12.47 19.74
N LYS A 294 -12.87 -11.88 19.28
CA LYS A 294 -12.57 -10.48 19.57
C LYS A 294 -13.30 -9.52 18.64
N LEU A 295 -13.87 -9.97 17.52
CA LEU A 295 -14.51 -9.11 16.54
C LEU A 295 -16.03 -9.04 16.78
N VAL A 296 -16.53 -7.89 17.23
CA VAL A 296 -17.96 -7.59 17.22
C VAL A 296 -18.35 -7.10 15.84
N TRP A 297 -19.30 -7.73 15.17
CA TRP A 297 -19.68 -7.24 13.85
C TRP A 297 -20.40 -5.90 13.94
N SER A 298 -19.78 -4.85 13.41
CA SER A 298 -20.36 -3.49 13.37
C SER A 298 -20.27 -2.86 11.99
N TYR A 299 -20.03 -3.68 10.96
CA TYR A 299 -19.81 -3.26 9.58
C TYR A 299 -21.10 -3.25 8.75
N GLY A 300 -22.27 -3.30 9.40
CA GLY A 300 -23.57 -3.40 8.73
C GLY A 300 -23.66 -4.65 7.85
N ASP A 301 -24.20 -4.52 6.64
CA ASP A 301 -24.27 -5.62 5.66
C ASP A 301 -22.98 -5.75 4.84
N ALA A 302 -21.80 -5.55 5.43
CA ALA A 302 -20.55 -5.80 4.75
C ALA A 302 -20.55 -7.22 4.15
N PRO A 303 -20.14 -7.40 2.88
CA PRO A 303 -20.10 -8.74 2.31
C PRO A 303 -19.08 -9.61 3.04
N TYR A 304 -17.97 -9.01 3.49
CA TYR A 304 -16.92 -9.63 4.26
C TYR A 304 -15.87 -8.60 4.71
N LEU A 305 -14.99 -9.01 5.63
CA LEU A 305 -13.69 -8.40 5.90
C LEU A 305 -12.59 -9.41 5.61
N PHE A 306 -11.33 -8.96 5.65
CA PHE A 306 -10.20 -9.86 5.58
C PHE A 306 -9.51 -9.99 6.93
N GLY A 307 -8.85 -11.11 7.17
CA GLY A 307 -7.96 -11.25 8.30
C GLY A 307 -6.88 -12.29 8.10
N TYR A 308 -5.96 -12.38 9.04
CA TYR A 308 -4.97 -13.46 9.08
C TYR A 308 -4.79 -14.00 10.50
N ALA A 309 -4.38 -15.27 10.57
CA ALA A 309 -3.87 -15.87 11.78
C ALA A 309 -2.44 -16.37 11.52
N ALA A 310 -1.52 -16.18 12.47
CA ALA A 310 -0.14 -16.64 12.32
C ALA A 310 0.41 -17.30 13.59
N VAL A 311 1.16 -18.40 13.40
CA VAL A 311 1.92 -19.11 14.42
C VAL A 311 3.29 -19.44 13.83
N GLY A 312 4.35 -18.81 14.37
CA GLY A 312 5.70 -18.94 13.81
C GLY A 312 5.73 -18.71 12.29
N TYR A 313 6.15 -19.74 11.55
CA TYR A 313 6.24 -19.72 10.09
C TYR A 313 4.93 -20.09 9.37
N GLU A 314 3.88 -20.53 10.07
CA GLU A 314 2.58 -20.79 9.45
C GLU A 314 1.72 -19.52 9.50
N ALA A 315 1.21 -19.08 8.35
CA ALA A 315 0.21 -18.03 8.25
C ALA A 315 -0.96 -18.49 7.40
N ARG A 316 -2.18 -18.11 7.79
CA ARG A 316 -3.39 -18.35 7.00
C ARG A 316 -4.16 -17.06 6.81
N LEU A 317 -4.65 -16.85 5.59
CA LEU A 317 -5.55 -15.76 5.27
C LEU A 317 -7.00 -16.22 5.38
N TYR A 318 -7.86 -15.35 5.89
CA TYR A 318 -9.27 -15.59 6.09
C TYR A 318 -10.11 -14.47 5.48
N VAL A 319 -11.31 -14.84 5.07
CA VAL A 319 -12.41 -13.92 4.88
C VAL A 319 -13.34 -14.04 6.08
N ILE A 320 -13.74 -12.90 6.64
CA ILE A 320 -14.56 -12.84 7.85
C ILE A 320 -15.94 -12.34 7.46
N THR A 321 -16.99 -13.05 7.87
CA THR A 321 -18.38 -12.77 7.49
C THR A 321 -19.30 -12.76 8.70
N ARG A 322 -20.38 -11.98 8.64
CA ARG A 322 -21.48 -12.10 9.60
C ARG A 322 -22.33 -13.32 9.28
N VAL A 323 -22.55 -14.17 10.26
CA VAL A 323 -23.51 -15.29 10.21
C VAL A 323 -24.52 -15.08 11.33
N HIS A 324 -25.71 -14.59 10.97
CA HIS A 324 -26.74 -14.20 11.95
C HIS A 324 -26.20 -13.13 12.93
N ASP A 325 -26.12 -13.42 14.22
CA ASP A 325 -25.57 -12.51 15.24
C ASP A 325 -24.10 -12.80 15.57
N ASP A 326 -23.52 -13.83 14.94
CA ASP A 326 -22.14 -14.25 15.11
C ASP A 326 -21.25 -13.84 13.93
N VAL A 327 -19.95 -14.04 14.14
CA VAL A 327 -18.91 -13.88 13.13
C VAL A 327 -18.35 -15.25 12.79
N ASP A 328 -18.06 -15.49 11.52
CA ASP A 328 -17.30 -16.65 11.07
C ASP A 328 -16.10 -16.20 10.22
N ALA A 329 -15.07 -17.05 10.18
CA ALA A 329 -13.87 -16.85 9.37
C ALA A 329 -13.70 -18.05 8.44
N MET A 330 -13.79 -17.86 7.13
CA MET A 330 -13.51 -18.89 6.14
C MET A 330 -12.08 -18.76 5.63
N GLU A 331 -11.34 -19.86 5.58
CA GLU A 331 -9.96 -19.90 5.12
C GLU A 331 -9.88 -19.61 3.60
N LEU A 332 -8.99 -18.71 3.21
CA LEU A 332 -8.69 -18.39 1.81
C LEU A 332 -7.40 -19.03 1.32
N GLY A 333 -6.43 -19.26 2.22
CA GLY A 333 -5.16 -19.86 1.84
C GLY A 333 -4.21 -20.10 3.01
N VAL A 334 -3.35 -21.09 2.84
CA VAL A 334 -2.31 -21.51 3.80
C VAL A 334 -0.93 -21.22 3.24
N PHE A 335 -0.07 -20.60 4.05
CA PHE A 335 1.24 -20.13 3.63
C PHE A 335 2.32 -20.61 4.60
N ASP A 336 3.26 -21.40 4.09
CA ASP A 336 4.49 -21.76 4.79
C ASP A 336 5.57 -20.69 4.55
N LEU A 337 5.79 -19.85 5.55
CA LEU A 337 6.70 -18.72 5.49
C LEU A 337 8.16 -19.12 5.76
N LYS A 338 8.43 -20.40 6.10
CA LYS A 338 9.78 -20.90 6.29
C LYS A 338 10.57 -20.88 4.99
N HIS A 339 9.87 -21.11 3.88
CA HIS A 339 10.45 -21.18 2.54
C HIS A 339 10.09 -19.96 1.68
N LEU A 340 10.96 -19.62 0.73
CA LEU A 340 10.81 -18.43 -0.09
C LEU A 340 9.54 -18.47 -0.95
N GLU A 341 9.20 -19.64 -1.50
CA GLU A 341 8.00 -19.84 -2.30
C GLU A 341 6.71 -19.52 -1.54
N GLY A 342 6.60 -19.91 -0.26
CA GLY A 342 5.41 -19.58 0.54
C GLY A 342 5.36 -18.11 0.94
N ARG A 343 6.51 -17.46 1.17
CA ARG A 343 6.58 -16.00 1.35
C ARG A 343 6.15 -15.24 0.09
N PHE A 344 6.51 -15.71 -1.11
CA PHE A 344 6.02 -15.11 -2.36
C PHE A 344 4.55 -15.40 -2.65
N ARG A 345 4.03 -16.58 -2.30
CA ARG A 345 2.58 -16.86 -2.35
C ARG A 345 1.81 -15.91 -1.44
N LEU A 346 2.31 -15.66 -0.22
CA LEU A 346 1.70 -14.68 0.69
C LEU A 346 1.80 -13.27 0.12
N LEU A 347 2.94 -12.86 -0.45
CA LEU A 347 3.09 -11.56 -1.11
C LEU A 347 2.02 -11.36 -2.21
N LEU A 348 1.83 -12.37 -3.07
CA LEU A 348 0.84 -12.32 -4.13
C LEU A 348 -0.58 -12.15 -3.56
N ALA A 349 -0.92 -12.97 -2.57
CA ALA A 349 -2.22 -12.93 -1.92
C ALA A 349 -2.49 -11.57 -1.24
N ILE A 350 -1.52 -11.03 -0.49
CA ILE A 350 -1.65 -9.71 0.17
C ILE A 350 -1.79 -8.59 -0.88
N LEU A 351 -1.04 -8.63 -1.98
CA LEU A 351 -1.17 -7.65 -3.05
C LEU A 351 -2.55 -7.75 -3.73
N ASN A 352 -3.09 -8.94 -3.92
CA ASN A 352 -4.45 -9.10 -4.44
C ASN A 352 -5.51 -8.61 -3.46
N VAL A 353 -5.41 -8.95 -2.17
CA VAL A 353 -6.28 -8.42 -1.11
C VAL A 353 -6.21 -6.88 -1.06
N ALA A 354 -5.02 -6.30 -1.15
CA ALA A 354 -4.82 -4.85 -1.12
C ALA A 354 -5.57 -4.10 -2.25
N ARG A 355 -5.85 -4.76 -3.38
CA ARG A 355 -6.66 -4.20 -4.48
C ARG A 355 -8.14 -4.08 -4.14
N LEU A 356 -8.61 -4.85 -3.15
CA LEU A 356 -9.99 -4.87 -2.68
C LEU A 356 -10.23 -3.92 -1.50
N LEU A 357 -9.21 -3.69 -0.65
CA LEU A 357 -9.38 -3.01 0.64
C LEU A 357 -9.98 -1.59 0.54
N ARG A 358 -9.58 -0.79 -0.45
CA ARG A 358 -10.16 0.55 -0.63
C ARG A 358 -11.63 0.50 -1.02
N SER A 359 -11.97 -0.41 -1.90
CA SER A 359 -13.31 -0.52 -2.47
C SER A 359 -14.26 -1.14 -1.47
N LEU A 360 -13.75 -2.06 -0.65
CA LEU A 360 -14.40 -2.51 0.54
C LEU A 360 -14.66 -1.34 1.49
N ALA A 361 -13.63 -0.57 1.89
CA ALA A 361 -13.82 0.59 2.78
C ALA A 361 -14.86 1.60 2.25
N LYS A 362 -14.81 1.93 0.96
CA LYS A 362 -15.79 2.80 0.30
C LYS A 362 -17.20 2.21 0.29
N ALA A 363 -17.33 0.92 0.00
CA ALA A 363 -18.63 0.24 0.03
C ALA A 363 -19.23 0.28 1.44
N LEU A 364 -18.42 0.04 2.46
CA LEU A 364 -18.80 0.12 3.86
C LEU A 364 -19.24 1.53 4.24
N PHE A 365 -18.44 2.53 3.87
CA PHE A 365 -18.74 3.93 4.12
C PHE A 365 -20.03 4.39 3.45
N GLN A 366 -20.22 4.08 2.17
CA GLN A 366 -21.41 4.49 1.42
C GLN A 366 -22.67 3.83 2.00
N ARG A 367 -22.59 2.54 2.37
CA ARG A 367 -23.72 1.82 2.97
C ARG A 367 -24.09 2.36 4.34
N ALA A 368 -23.09 2.69 5.16
CA ALA A 368 -23.28 3.30 6.47
C ALA A 368 -23.97 4.68 6.32
N LYS A 369 -23.57 5.46 5.32
CA LYS A 369 -24.25 6.71 4.97
C LYS A 369 -25.69 6.48 4.49
N ASP A 370 -25.91 5.53 3.58
CA ASP A 370 -27.25 5.21 3.07
C ASP A 370 -28.19 4.76 4.22
N HIS A 371 -27.65 4.03 5.19
CA HIS A 371 -28.36 3.62 6.42
C HIS A 371 -28.81 4.85 7.22
N ILE A 372 -27.91 5.79 7.51
CA ILE A 372 -28.26 7.00 8.26
C ILE A 372 -29.25 7.87 7.46
N GLU A 373 -29.05 8.02 6.15
CA GLU A 373 -29.95 8.80 5.30
C GLU A 373 -31.35 8.18 5.26
N ALA A 374 -31.46 6.85 5.24
CA ALA A 374 -32.76 6.17 5.27
C ALA A 374 -33.47 6.34 6.62
N VAL A 375 -32.76 6.28 7.75
CA VAL A 375 -33.32 6.59 9.06
C VAL A 375 -33.93 7.99 9.07
N TYR A 376 -33.18 8.98 8.60
CA TYR A 376 -33.67 10.34 8.54
C TYR A 376 -34.79 10.56 7.52
N LYS A 377 -34.80 9.85 6.39
CA LYS A 377 -35.93 9.89 5.43
C LYS A 377 -37.19 9.29 6.02
N VAL A 378 -37.10 8.20 6.78
CA VAL A 378 -38.27 7.65 7.51
C VAL A 378 -38.82 8.66 8.52
N LEU A 379 -37.93 9.38 9.21
CA LEU A 379 -38.28 10.48 10.11
C LEU A 379 -38.87 11.72 9.39
N GLU A 380 -38.58 11.90 8.09
CA GLU A 380 -39.02 13.05 7.25
C GLU A 380 -40.31 12.76 6.47
N GLU A 381 -40.42 11.61 5.81
CA GLU A 381 -41.54 11.23 4.91
C GLU A 381 -42.83 10.91 5.67
N HIS A 382 -42.73 10.56 6.95
CA HIS A 382 -43.89 10.33 7.82
C HIS A 382 -44.24 11.58 8.61
N ALA A 383 -44.94 12.52 7.96
CA ALA A 383 -45.95 13.33 8.64
C ALA A 383 -47.17 12.46 9.02
N ILE A 384 -46.94 11.32 9.68
CA ILE A 384 -48.01 10.53 10.31
C ILE A 384 -48.36 11.26 11.61
N PRO A 385 -49.63 11.63 11.85
CA PRO A 385 -50.03 12.11 13.16
C PRO A 385 -49.83 10.96 14.15
N ASN A 386 -48.80 11.08 15.01
CA ASN A 386 -48.47 10.18 16.12
C ASN A 386 -47.79 8.86 15.77
N VAL A 387 -46.53 8.88 15.32
CA VAL A 387 -45.64 7.81 15.79
C VAL A 387 -44.19 8.30 15.94
N ASP A 388 -43.86 8.64 17.19
CA ASP A 388 -42.52 8.88 17.73
C ASP A 388 -41.76 7.55 17.76
N ARG A 389 -40.60 7.46 17.08
CA ARG A 389 -39.95 6.17 16.81
C ARG A 389 -38.44 6.31 16.67
N LEU A 390 -37.70 6.17 17.77
CA LEU A 390 -36.35 5.56 17.87
C LEU A 390 -35.92 5.44 19.36
N ASP A 391 -36.59 4.55 20.09
CA ASP A 391 -36.18 4.15 21.46
C ASP A 391 -35.44 2.80 21.48
N HIS A 392 -34.84 2.38 20.36
CA HIS A 392 -33.83 1.31 20.29
C HIS A 392 -33.01 1.51 19.03
N ALA A 393 -32.11 2.50 18.99
CA ALA A 393 -31.15 2.59 17.90
C ALA A 393 -29.97 1.63 18.13
N ASP A 394 -30.26 0.37 18.45
CA ASP A 394 -29.31 -0.73 18.28
C ASP A 394 -29.48 -1.31 16.88
N GLN A 395 -28.46 -1.98 16.35
CA GLN A 395 -28.47 -2.57 15.00
C GLN A 395 -29.68 -3.47 14.69
N ASN A 396 -30.47 -3.84 15.70
CA ASN A 396 -31.62 -4.74 15.64
C ASN A 396 -32.95 -4.03 15.31
N ALA A 397 -33.08 -2.71 15.46
CA ALA A 397 -34.34 -2.00 15.16
C ALA A 397 -34.42 -1.46 13.73
N ILE A 398 -33.44 -1.76 12.87
CA ILE A 398 -33.41 -1.31 11.47
C ILE A 398 -33.16 -2.53 10.58
N ILE A 399 -34.13 -2.89 9.76
CA ILE A 399 -34.04 -4.01 8.82
C ILE A 399 -33.86 -3.47 7.42
N LYS A 400 -32.92 -4.04 6.68
CA LYS A 400 -32.79 -3.80 5.24
C LYS A 400 -33.61 -4.80 4.44
N SER A 401 -34.31 -4.32 3.42
CA SER A 401 -34.95 -5.18 2.42
C SER A 401 -33.92 -6.10 1.77
N ARG A 402 -34.27 -7.39 1.61
CA ARG A 402 -33.48 -8.32 0.81
C ARG A 402 -33.71 -8.14 -0.69
N ASP A 403 -34.67 -7.31 -1.10
CA ASP A 403 -35.03 -7.09 -2.50
C ASP A 403 -34.10 -6.07 -3.19
N ALA A 404 -34.20 -6.01 -4.53
CA ALA A 404 -33.31 -5.26 -5.40
C ALA A 404 -33.32 -3.72 -5.19
N ASP A 405 -34.22 -3.18 -4.39
CA ASP A 405 -34.36 -1.75 -4.14
C ASP A 405 -33.45 -1.23 -3.01
N ASN A 406 -32.79 -2.11 -2.25
CA ASN A 406 -31.82 -1.76 -1.22
C ASN A 406 -32.40 -0.79 -0.15
N SER A 407 -33.71 -0.88 0.09
CA SER A 407 -34.46 -0.03 1.03
C SER A 407 -34.22 -0.44 2.50
N TRP A 408 -34.28 0.54 3.40
CA TRP A 408 -34.13 0.31 4.85
C TRP A 408 -35.43 0.67 5.56
N PHE A 409 -35.79 -0.13 6.55
CA PHE A 409 -37.00 0.01 7.34
C PHE A 409 -36.62 0.13 8.81
N LEU A 410 -37.21 1.12 9.48
CA LEU A 410 -37.25 1.14 10.93
C LEU A 410 -38.31 0.14 11.41
N ILE A 411 -37.98 -0.64 12.42
CA ILE A 411 -38.85 -1.66 13.02
C ILE A 411 -38.85 -1.51 14.55
N ASP A 412 -39.48 -2.45 15.25
CA ASP A 412 -39.54 -2.53 16.72
C ASP A 412 -40.13 -1.27 17.38
N PHE A 413 -41.41 -1.05 17.08
CA PHE A 413 -42.15 0.12 17.54
C PHE A 413 -42.90 -0.09 18.85
N MET A 414 -42.53 -1.11 19.62
CA MET A 414 -43.25 -1.50 20.84
C MET A 414 -43.15 -0.45 21.95
N ASN A 415 -42.12 0.40 21.90
CA ASN A 415 -41.90 1.50 22.85
C ASN A 415 -42.26 2.88 22.28
N ALA A 416 -42.81 2.93 21.06
CA ALA A 416 -43.24 4.18 20.44
C ALA A 416 -44.37 4.84 21.23
N SER A 417 -44.32 6.16 21.38
CA SER A 417 -45.31 6.92 22.16
C SER A 417 -45.85 8.12 21.38
N ARG A 418 -46.52 9.04 22.09
CA ARG A 418 -46.98 10.34 21.56
C ARG A 418 -46.20 11.46 22.22
N SER A 419 -45.60 12.33 21.42
CA SER A 419 -44.97 13.56 21.90
C SER A 419 -46.01 14.67 22.17
N PRO A 420 -45.90 15.39 23.30
CA PRO A 420 -45.01 15.12 24.42
C PRO A 420 -45.49 13.92 25.25
N GLN A 421 -44.56 13.05 25.65
CA GLN A 421 -44.84 11.92 26.54
C GLN A 421 -44.41 12.26 27.96
N ALA A 422 -45.22 11.86 28.94
CA ALA A 422 -44.85 11.94 30.35
C ALA A 422 -43.81 10.87 30.72
N SER A 423 -42.74 11.31 31.36
CA SER A 423 -41.71 10.49 31.99
C SER A 423 -42.08 10.22 33.47
N PRO A 424 -41.48 9.19 34.11
CA PRO A 424 -40.54 8.22 33.54
C PRO A 424 -41.27 7.17 32.69
N SER A 425 -40.92 7.10 31.40
CA SER A 425 -41.44 6.09 30.46
C SER A 425 -40.39 5.05 30.07
N GLY A 426 -39.12 5.31 30.40
CA GLY A 426 -37.99 4.47 30.00
C GLY A 426 -37.51 3.48 31.07
N ASN A 427 -38.30 3.13 32.08
CA ASN A 427 -37.82 2.29 33.20
C ASN A 427 -37.30 0.90 32.77
N HIS A 428 -37.76 0.39 31.63
CA HIS A 428 -37.30 -0.86 31.01
C HIS A 428 -36.18 -0.65 29.98
N LEU A 429 -35.74 0.59 29.75
CA LEU A 429 -34.73 0.98 28.78
C LEU A 429 -33.35 1.18 29.43
N SER A 430 -32.29 1.04 28.63
CA SER A 430 -30.91 1.22 29.11
C SER A 430 -30.54 2.69 29.20
N GLN A 431 -30.12 3.15 30.39
CA GLN A 431 -29.61 4.52 30.59
C GLN A 431 -28.36 4.84 29.75
N ALA A 432 -27.62 3.82 29.31
CA ALA A 432 -26.45 4.02 28.46
C ALA A 432 -26.83 4.35 27.01
N GLU A 433 -27.98 3.88 26.54
CA GLU A 433 -28.37 3.95 25.12
C GLU A 433 -29.50 4.94 24.83
N HIS A 434 -30.03 5.62 25.84
CA HIS A 434 -31.21 6.50 25.71
C HIS A 434 -30.99 7.89 26.30
N ALA A 435 -31.75 8.86 25.79
CA ALA A 435 -31.71 10.24 26.22
C ALA A 435 -32.06 10.36 27.73
N PRO A 436 -31.31 11.14 28.53
CA PRO A 436 -31.50 11.18 29.99
C PRO A 436 -32.92 11.57 30.45
N GLU A 437 -33.62 12.40 29.69
CA GLU A 437 -34.95 12.90 30.06
C GLU A 437 -36.07 11.85 30.00
N ILE A 438 -35.85 10.69 29.37
CA ILE A 438 -36.83 9.59 29.37
C ILE A 438 -36.94 8.92 30.75
N PHE A 439 -35.91 9.10 31.59
CA PHE A 439 -35.81 8.55 32.95
C PHE A 439 -36.11 9.58 34.05
N SER A 440 -36.29 10.85 33.69
CA SER A 440 -36.41 11.96 34.65
C SER A 440 -37.87 12.40 34.80
N ASP A 441 -38.29 12.90 35.96
CA ASP A 441 -39.65 13.43 36.13
C ASP A 441 -39.89 14.64 35.19
N GLY A 442 -40.92 14.57 34.33
CA GLY A 442 -41.22 15.62 33.35
C GLY A 442 -41.78 15.08 32.05
N ASN A 443 -41.94 15.93 31.03
CA ASN A 443 -42.31 15.48 29.68
C ASN A 443 -41.09 15.49 28.77
N HIS A 444 -41.02 14.55 27.83
CA HIS A 444 -40.03 14.54 26.76
C HIS A 444 -40.70 14.61 25.38
N THR A 445 -39.89 14.92 24.36
CA THR A 445 -40.34 15.14 22.98
C THR A 445 -39.51 14.31 21.99
N THR A 446 -39.78 14.46 20.69
CA THR A 446 -38.97 13.88 19.59
C THR A 446 -37.47 14.17 19.68
N ALA A 447 -37.04 15.10 20.55
CA ALA A 447 -35.63 15.34 20.84
C ALA A 447 -34.91 14.10 21.42
N VAL A 448 -35.63 13.14 22.04
CA VAL A 448 -35.03 11.89 22.51
C VAL A 448 -34.55 11.02 21.35
N ASP A 449 -35.31 10.95 20.27
CA ASP A 449 -34.95 10.19 19.06
C ASP A 449 -33.68 10.75 18.40
N VAL A 450 -33.54 12.08 18.38
CA VAL A 450 -32.36 12.77 17.83
C VAL A 450 -31.11 12.44 18.65
N TRP A 451 -31.26 12.34 19.97
CA TRP A 451 -30.17 11.91 20.86
C TRP A 451 -29.82 10.44 20.62
N SER A 452 -30.82 9.56 20.47
CA SER A 452 -30.63 8.13 20.15
C SER A 452 -29.92 7.93 18.80
N VAL A 453 -30.23 8.74 17.79
CA VAL A 453 -29.48 8.75 16.52
C VAL A 453 -28.04 9.23 16.75
N GLY A 454 -27.82 10.24 17.58
CA GLY A 454 -26.48 10.66 17.99
C GLY A 454 -25.71 9.52 18.68
N ARG A 455 -26.38 8.78 19.56
CA ARG A 455 -25.84 7.61 20.25
C ARG A 455 -25.51 6.49 19.27
N LEU A 456 -26.38 6.18 18.31
CA LEU A 456 -26.11 5.22 17.23
C LEU A 456 -24.86 5.62 16.41
N ILE A 457 -24.73 6.91 16.06
CA ILE A 457 -23.55 7.41 15.34
C ILE A 457 -22.29 7.33 16.22
N GLN A 458 -22.43 7.53 17.53
CA GLN A 458 -21.35 7.40 18.52
C GLN A 458 -20.91 5.94 18.68
N THR A 459 -21.82 4.98 18.82
CA THR A 459 -21.54 3.57 19.09
C THR A 459 -21.09 2.81 17.85
N CYS A 460 -21.67 3.09 16.69
CA CYS A 460 -21.13 2.65 15.41
C CYS A 460 -19.82 3.40 15.06
N GLY A 461 -19.56 4.48 15.79
CA GLY A 461 -18.44 5.39 15.70
C GLY A 461 -17.08 4.78 15.95
N ASP A 462 -16.91 3.73 16.73
CA ASP A 462 -15.56 3.22 16.98
C ASP A 462 -15.04 2.27 15.89
N VAL A 463 -15.81 2.03 14.82
CA VAL A 463 -15.46 1.01 13.81
C VAL A 463 -15.69 1.45 12.38
N VAL A 464 -16.88 1.96 12.08
CA VAL A 464 -17.27 2.34 10.72
C VAL A 464 -17.30 3.84 10.57
N TYR A 465 -17.68 4.57 11.63
CA TYR A 465 -17.80 6.02 11.58
C TYR A 465 -16.69 6.80 12.31
N GLY A 466 -15.64 6.16 12.81
CA GLY A 466 -14.59 6.75 13.70
C GLY A 466 -13.70 7.81 13.08
N SER A 467 -14.10 8.29 11.92
CA SER A 467 -13.34 9.08 10.99
C SER A 467 -14.16 9.91 10.03
N TRP A 468 -15.48 9.81 10.13
CA TRP A 468 -16.31 10.89 9.65
C TRP A 468 -15.75 12.18 10.25
N TYR A 469 -15.28 13.07 9.39
CA TYR A 469 -15.01 14.49 9.69
C TYR A 469 -14.19 14.83 10.95
N ASP A 470 -13.01 14.25 11.17
CA ASP A 470 -12.10 14.83 12.19
C ASP A 470 -10.75 15.30 11.64
N THR A 471 -10.83 16.00 10.50
CA THR A 471 -9.79 16.96 10.12
C THR A 471 -10.12 18.40 10.58
N GLY A 472 -11.20 18.58 11.37
CA GLY A 472 -11.70 19.90 11.79
C GLY A 472 -12.82 19.92 12.85
N ARG A 473 -13.05 18.85 13.63
CA ARG A 473 -14.11 18.71 14.65
C ARG A 473 -15.56 18.73 14.18
N GLU A 474 -15.84 18.68 12.88
CA GLU A 474 -17.22 18.85 12.40
C GLU A 474 -18.15 17.70 12.79
N ARG A 475 -17.64 16.45 12.85
CA ARG A 475 -18.39 15.30 13.41
C ARG A 475 -18.61 15.46 14.89
N THR A 476 -17.56 15.85 15.62
CA THR A 476 -17.63 16.05 17.07
C THR A 476 -18.69 17.10 17.39
N GLN A 477 -18.72 18.21 16.65
CA GLN A 477 -19.75 19.23 16.76
C GLN A 477 -21.14 18.73 16.39
N PHE A 478 -21.25 17.87 15.36
CA PHE A 478 -22.54 17.28 14.99
C PHE A 478 -23.05 16.32 16.07
N LEU A 479 -22.19 15.49 16.65
CA LEU A 479 -22.53 14.60 17.77
C LEU A 479 -22.87 15.40 19.05
N GLU A 480 -22.09 16.42 19.38
CA GLU A 480 -22.37 17.35 20.49
C GLU A 480 -23.72 18.06 20.30
N LEU A 481 -24.09 18.35 19.06
CA LEU A 481 -25.37 18.96 18.70
C LEU A 481 -26.54 17.97 18.83
N LEU A 482 -26.38 16.73 18.35
CA LEU A 482 -27.41 15.68 18.45
C LEU A 482 -27.61 15.23 19.90
N MET A 483 -26.52 15.07 20.66
CA MET A 483 -26.52 14.54 22.02
C MET A 483 -26.47 15.63 23.09
N HIS A 484 -26.91 16.85 22.77
CA HIS A 484 -26.85 17.98 23.69
C HIS A 484 -27.70 17.71 24.95
N ASN A 485 -27.18 18.02 26.15
CA ASN A 485 -27.87 17.76 27.42
C ASN A 485 -29.23 18.45 27.54
N ASP A 486 -29.34 19.66 27.02
CA ASP A 486 -30.59 20.41 26.87
C ASP A 486 -31.33 19.95 25.59
N PRO A 487 -32.50 19.28 25.71
CA PRO A 487 -33.24 18.76 24.55
C PRO A 487 -33.70 19.84 23.58
N SER A 488 -33.93 21.07 24.06
CA SER A 488 -34.39 22.18 23.22
C SER A 488 -33.32 22.71 22.26
N LYS A 489 -32.05 22.38 22.51
CA LYS A 489 -30.91 22.75 21.67
C LYS A 489 -30.57 21.69 20.63
N ARG A 490 -31.20 20.52 20.70
CA ARG A 490 -31.04 19.47 19.69
C ARG A 490 -31.79 19.90 18.42
N PRO A 491 -31.26 19.59 17.22
CA PRO A 491 -31.92 19.92 15.96
C PRO A 491 -33.17 19.05 15.78
N THR A 492 -34.07 19.47 14.89
CA THR A 492 -35.11 18.56 14.38
C THR A 492 -34.47 17.48 13.49
N ALA A 493 -35.16 16.37 13.26
CA ALA A 493 -34.68 15.32 12.35
C ALA A 493 -34.35 15.86 10.95
N VAL A 494 -35.19 16.76 10.42
CA VAL A 494 -34.96 17.43 9.13
C VAL A 494 -33.68 18.27 9.15
N ALA A 495 -33.50 19.11 10.18
CA ALA A 495 -32.30 19.95 10.30
C ALA A 495 -31.03 19.11 10.50
N ALA A 496 -31.14 17.98 11.21
CA ALA A 496 -30.06 17.03 11.38
C ALA A 496 -29.68 16.33 10.06
N LEU A 497 -30.67 15.91 9.26
CA LEU A 497 -30.46 15.33 7.93
C LEU A 497 -29.81 16.32 6.96
N ASP A 498 -30.29 17.57 6.93
CA ASP A 498 -29.70 18.61 6.09
C ASP A 498 -28.25 18.89 6.49
N ARG A 499 -27.97 18.93 7.79
CA ARG A 499 -26.60 19.09 8.28
C ARG A 499 -25.72 17.90 7.87
N LEU A 500 -26.24 16.68 7.97
CA LEU A 500 -25.55 15.46 7.51
C LEU A 500 -25.17 15.55 6.02
N ARG A 501 -26.12 15.97 5.16
CA ARG A 501 -25.91 16.18 3.72
C ARG A 501 -24.88 17.28 3.43
N GLN A 502 -24.90 18.38 4.17
CA GLN A 502 -23.92 19.46 4.03
C GLN A 502 -22.50 19.01 4.35
N LEU A 503 -22.33 18.27 5.46
CA LEU A 503 -21.04 17.73 5.86
C LEU A 503 -20.43 16.88 4.73
N ASP A 504 -21.23 16.04 4.07
CA ASP A 504 -20.78 15.19 2.97
C ASP A 504 -20.27 16.00 1.77
N GLN A 505 -20.99 17.06 1.39
CA GLN A 505 -20.54 17.96 0.33
C GLN A 505 -19.24 18.68 0.69
N GLU A 506 -19.07 19.09 1.94
CA GLU A 506 -17.83 19.71 2.43
C GLU A 506 -16.65 18.72 2.33
N TYR A 507 -16.84 17.46 2.70
CA TYR A 507 -15.80 16.43 2.59
C TYR A 507 -15.40 16.15 1.14
N LEU A 508 -16.37 15.96 0.24
CA LEU A 508 -16.11 15.76 -1.19
C LEU A 508 -15.31 16.94 -1.79
N LYS A 509 -15.66 18.17 -1.42
CA LYS A 509 -14.92 19.38 -1.81
C LYS A 509 -13.48 19.38 -1.28
N ARG A 510 -13.25 18.92 -0.05
CA ARG A 510 -11.90 18.82 0.55
C ARG A 510 -11.04 17.74 -0.10
N GLN A 511 -11.60 16.57 -0.37
CA GLN A 511 -10.90 15.49 -1.10
C GLN A 511 -10.44 15.98 -2.48
N ASN A 512 -11.31 16.69 -3.19
CA ASN A 512 -10.99 17.29 -4.49
C ASN A 512 -9.91 18.38 -4.38
N ARG A 513 -9.96 19.24 -3.35
CA ARG A 513 -8.92 20.27 -3.09
C ARG A 513 -7.57 19.64 -2.74
N ASN A 514 -7.54 18.60 -1.91
CA ASN A 514 -6.31 17.90 -1.53
C ASN A 514 -5.71 17.14 -2.73
N GLY A 515 -6.55 16.56 -3.59
CA GLY A 515 -6.14 16.00 -4.88
C GLY A 515 -5.51 17.04 -5.81
N ARG A 516 -6.10 18.23 -5.92
CA ARG A 516 -5.55 19.35 -6.73
C ARG A 516 -4.24 19.90 -6.17
N LYS A 517 -4.13 20.11 -4.86
CA LYS A 517 -2.88 20.58 -4.21
C LYS A 517 -1.73 19.57 -4.36
N LYS A 518 -2.00 18.26 -4.28
CA LYS A 518 -1.00 17.22 -4.56
C LYS A 518 -0.57 17.20 -6.03
N LYS A 519 -1.46 17.56 -6.97
CA LYS A 519 -1.16 17.66 -8.40
C LYS A 519 -0.35 18.92 -8.73
N GLN A 520 -0.64 20.06 -8.10
CA GLN A 520 0.10 21.32 -8.25
C GLN A 520 1.50 21.30 -7.61
N ARG A 521 1.75 20.46 -6.60
CA ARG A 521 3.09 20.26 -6.01
C ARG A 521 3.96 19.27 -6.80
N ARG A 522 3.41 18.64 -7.84
CA ARG A 522 4.06 17.63 -8.70
C ARG A 522 4.32 18.14 -10.13
N ASN A 523 3.79 19.32 -10.46
CA ASN A 523 4.22 20.14 -11.58
C ASN A 523 5.13 21.23 -11.03
#